data_AF-Q5BG12-F1
#
_entry.id   AF-Q5BG12-F1
#
_cell.length_a   1.000
_cell.length_b   1.000
_cell.length_c   1.000
_cell.angle_alpha   90.00
_cell.angle_beta   90.00
_cell.angle_gamma   90.00
#
_symmetry.space_group_name_H-M   'P 1'
#
loop_
_entity.id
_entity.type
_entity.pdbx_description
1 polymer ?
#
loop_
_entity_poly.entity_id
_entity_poly.type
_entity_poly.pdbx_seq_one_letter_code
_entity_poly.pdbx_strand_id
1 'polypeptide(L)'
;MSNEDRGYIPKWGELPVEQYLIARFPFKLSCPSTTTNVPQRHWDSAATESADEQRLRLIRQFIDLDEIPREWDPVNYGAPPPRMPTAEEIDTVLRPWRSDELRQQAWQILESGNAAPILLRTHYDPEGDEKMEEWIGASEEFENQAWWACLNDPALFDFGSDWQRVYDIVPEVAGPVGGAGYRRYPASEIVEMSRTQFKTSFGKAKENEPDRWREDRHRFVELEAADLLRTVAAAYILVADQETFETGGQLRLLYLDGKRNVIRETRVEADAQTITDVIMDWDQLNLPPDLWEEGTIGDRYRVTGDLGRELYQLSEADMADP
;
A
#
# COMPACT_ATOMS: atom_id res chain seq x y z
N MET A 1 -23.53 0.46 6.47
CA MET A 1 -23.95 0.48 5.05
C MET A 1 -24.99 -0.62 4.84
N SER A 2 -26.06 -0.40 4.08
CA SER A 2 -26.99 -1.49 3.75
C SER A 2 -26.30 -2.51 2.84
N ASN A 3 -26.69 -3.78 2.94
CA ASN A 3 -26.19 -4.88 2.09
C ASN A 3 -26.36 -4.67 0.58
N GLU A 4 -27.00 -3.59 0.14
CA GLU A 4 -27.21 -3.24 -1.28
C GLU A 4 -26.01 -2.52 -1.92
N ASP A 5 -25.10 -1.92 -1.12
CA ASP A 5 -23.88 -1.28 -1.64
C ASP A 5 -22.74 -2.28 -1.94
N ARG A 6 -22.87 -3.55 -1.51
CA ARG A 6 -21.93 -4.65 -1.86
C ARG A 6 -22.09 -5.13 -3.31
N GLY A 7 -22.74 -4.36 -4.19
CA GLY A 7 -23.29 -4.85 -5.47
C GLY A 7 -22.64 -4.33 -6.74
N TYR A 8 -21.76 -3.31 -6.67
CA TYR A 8 -21.13 -2.80 -7.88
C TYR A 8 -19.96 -3.70 -8.31
N ILE A 9 -20.11 -4.33 -9.48
CA ILE A 9 -19.00 -4.99 -10.17
C ILE A 9 -18.54 -4.02 -11.26
N PRO A 10 -17.27 -3.55 -11.23
CA PRO A 10 -16.78 -2.63 -12.23
C PRO A 10 -16.81 -3.25 -13.62
N LYS A 11 -17.16 -2.47 -14.63
CA LYS A 11 -17.05 -2.92 -16.03
C LYS A 11 -15.58 -3.11 -16.39
N TRP A 12 -15.30 -4.04 -17.30
CA TRP A 12 -13.95 -4.25 -17.80
C TRP A 12 -13.35 -2.94 -18.31
N GLY A 13 -12.15 -2.62 -17.85
CA GLY A 13 -11.43 -1.38 -18.13
C GLY A 13 -11.69 -0.26 -17.14
N GLU A 14 -12.55 -0.40 -16.14
CA GLU A 14 -12.78 0.68 -15.16
C GLU A 14 -11.68 0.76 -14.10
N LEU A 15 -10.92 -0.31 -13.85
CA LEU A 15 -9.79 -0.24 -12.92
C LEU A 15 -8.55 0.37 -13.60
N PRO A 16 -7.79 1.26 -12.93
CA PRO A 16 -6.63 1.93 -13.54
C PRO A 16 -5.55 0.98 -14.07
N VAL A 17 -5.32 -0.14 -13.39
CA VAL A 17 -4.38 -1.17 -13.88
C VAL A 17 -4.90 -1.85 -15.15
N GLU A 18 -6.21 -2.06 -15.29
CA GLU A 18 -6.79 -2.60 -16.52
C GLU A 18 -6.59 -1.63 -17.68
N GLN A 19 -6.75 -0.31 -17.45
CA GLN A 19 -6.40 0.72 -18.43
C GLN A 19 -4.93 0.65 -18.82
N TYR A 20 -4.02 0.52 -17.86
CA TYR A 20 -2.59 0.41 -18.12
C TYR A 20 -2.26 -0.78 -19.03
N LEU A 21 -2.85 -1.95 -18.77
CA LEU A 21 -2.65 -3.16 -19.56
C LEU A 21 -3.07 -2.97 -21.02
N ILE A 22 -4.19 -2.28 -21.28
CA ILE A 22 -4.79 -2.14 -22.62
C ILE A 22 -4.45 -0.82 -23.34
N ALA A 23 -3.74 0.11 -22.68
CA ALA A 23 -3.43 1.43 -23.23
C ALA A 23 -2.48 1.37 -24.43
N ARG A 24 -2.59 2.37 -25.32
CA ARG A 24 -1.71 2.56 -26.50
C ARG A 24 -0.93 3.87 -26.40
N PHE A 25 0.36 3.85 -26.73
CA PHE A 25 1.18 5.06 -26.89
C PHE A 25 0.87 5.81 -28.20
N PRO A 26 1.14 7.14 -28.30
CA PRO A 26 1.54 8.01 -27.23
C PRO A 26 0.32 8.75 -26.68
N PHE A 27 0.02 8.56 -25.40
CA PHE A 27 -0.63 9.63 -24.65
C PHE A 27 0.33 10.84 -24.75
N LYS A 28 -0.17 11.97 -25.24
CA LYS A 28 0.63 13.19 -25.47
C LYS A 28 1.26 13.67 -24.15
N LEU A 29 2.49 13.25 -23.87
CA LEU A 29 3.44 14.12 -23.19
C LEU A 29 3.89 15.15 -24.22
N SER A 30 3.64 16.41 -23.91
CA SER A 30 3.81 17.57 -24.78
C SER A 30 5.22 17.69 -25.40
N CYS A 31 5.46 17.12 -26.59
CA CYS A 31 6.57 17.49 -27.47
C CYS A 31 6.21 17.20 -28.95
N PRO A 32 6.35 18.17 -29.88
CA PRO A 32 6.11 17.94 -31.29
C PRO A 32 7.43 17.66 -32.03
N SER A 33 7.61 16.46 -32.56
CA SER A 33 8.27 16.30 -33.87
C SER A 33 8.06 14.90 -34.44
N THR A 34 7.59 14.93 -35.68
CA THR A 34 7.57 13.94 -36.75
C THR A 34 8.26 12.59 -36.45
N THR A 35 7.46 11.57 -36.15
CA THR A 35 7.76 10.17 -36.50
C THR A 35 6.40 9.47 -36.64
N THR A 36 6.25 8.61 -37.65
CA THR A 36 5.11 7.70 -37.81
C THR A 36 5.01 6.80 -36.58
N ASN A 37 4.30 7.27 -35.55
CA ASN A 37 4.04 6.52 -34.34
C ASN A 37 2.96 5.48 -34.64
N VAL A 38 3.39 4.25 -34.93
CA VAL A 38 2.49 3.10 -34.73
C VAL A 38 2.20 3.08 -33.22
N PRO A 39 0.94 3.16 -32.79
CA PRO A 39 0.63 3.17 -31.36
C PRO A 39 1.12 1.88 -30.71
N GLN A 40 2.22 1.93 -29.96
CA GLN A 40 2.72 0.74 -29.27
C GLN A 40 1.81 0.49 -28.07
N ARG A 41 1.16 -0.67 -28.04
CA ARG A 41 0.33 -1.09 -26.90
C ARG A 41 1.25 -1.56 -25.78
N HIS A 42 0.83 -1.41 -24.53
CA HIS A 42 1.52 -2.05 -23.40
C HIS A 42 1.46 -3.57 -23.53
N TRP A 43 0.27 -4.11 -23.83
CA TRP A 43 0.08 -5.51 -24.21
C TRP A 43 0.43 -5.75 -25.68
N ASP A 44 1.38 -6.64 -25.93
CA ASP A 44 1.80 -7.05 -27.27
C ASP A 44 1.52 -8.55 -27.48
N SER A 45 0.48 -8.84 -28.28
CA SER A 45 0.09 -10.20 -28.64
C SER A 45 1.09 -10.91 -29.56
N ALA A 46 2.04 -10.17 -30.15
CA ALA A 46 3.12 -10.73 -30.95
C ALA A 46 4.41 -10.92 -30.14
N ALA A 47 4.41 -10.59 -28.84
CA ALA A 47 5.58 -10.78 -27.98
C ALA A 47 5.93 -12.26 -27.83
N THR A 48 7.21 -12.53 -27.61
CA THR A 48 7.73 -13.89 -27.41
C THR A 48 7.51 -14.42 -25.99
N GLU A 49 7.25 -13.54 -25.03
CA GLU A 49 6.89 -13.90 -23.65
C GLU A 49 5.48 -14.50 -23.58
N SER A 50 5.23 -15.35 -22.58
CA SER A 50 3.88 -15.84 -22.32
C SER A 50 2.97 -14.69 -21.86
N ALA A 51 1.65 -14.88 -22.04
CA ALA A 51 0.65 -13.90 -21.60
C ALA A 51 0.77 -13.59 -20.09
N ASP A 52 1.06 -14.59 -19.26
CA ASP A 52 1.17 -14.42 -17.82
C ASP A 52 2.44 -13.63 -17.44
N GLU A 53 3.58 -13.91 -18.08
CA GLU A 53 4.81 -13.15 -17.89
C GLU A 53 4.66 -11.69 -18.32
N GLN A 54 4.03 -11.45 -19.48
CA GLN A 54 3.74 -10.10 -19.95
C GLN A 54 2.86 -9.35 -18.96
N ARG A 55 1.80 -10.00 -18.48
CA ARG A 55 0.86 -9.39 -17.55
C ARG A 55 1.54 -8.99 -16.25
N LEU A 56 2.31 -9.91 -15.67
CA LEU A 56 3.05 -9.69 -14.44
C LEU A 56 4.04 -8.52 -14.57
N ARG A 57 4.78 -8.49 -15.68
CA ARG A 57 5.71 -7.40 -16.00
C ARG A 57 4.98 -6.06 -16.07
N LEU A 58 3.82 -6.00 -16.73
CA LEU A 58 3.05 -4.76 -16.86
C LEU A 58 2.41 -4.31 -15.54
N ILE A 59 1.89 -5.24 -14.72
CA ILE A 59 1.37 -4.92 -13.38
C ILE A 59 2.46 -4.28 -12.52
N ARG A 60 3.67 -4.83 -12.54
CA ARG A 60 4.81 -4.28 -11.80
C ARG A 60 5.18 -2.90 -12.30
N GLN A 61 5.22 -2.69 -13.62
CA GLN A 61 5.43 -1.36 -14.22
C GLN A 61 4.34 -0.35 -13.82
N PHE A 62 3.08 -0.78 -13.72
CA PHE A 62 1.98 0.06 -13.25
C PHE A 62 2.17 0.50 -11.79
N ILE A 63 2.61 -0.41 -10.92
CA ILE A 63 2.87 -0.07 -9.51
C ILE A 63 4.06 0.89 -9.40
N ASP A 64 5.05 0.75 -10.27
CA ASP A 64 6.24 1.60 -10.29
C ASP A 64 5.98 3.01 -10.85
N LEU A 65 4.76 3.35 -11.30
CA LEU A 65 4.37 4.71 -11.67
C LEU A 65 4.40 5.64 -10.44
N ASP A 66 4.91 6.86 -10.59
CA ASP A 66 4.91 7.87 -9.51
C ASP A 66 3.53 8.51 -9.31
N GLU A 67 2.75 8.57 -10.37
CA GLU A 67 1.39 9.10 -10.39
C GLU A 67 0.52 8.23 -11.29
N ILE A 68 -0.67 7.87 -10.81
CA ILE A 68 -1.69 7.23 -11.64
C ILE A 68 -2.38 8.35 -12.45
N PRO A 69 -2.40 8.28 -13.79
CA PRO A 69 -3.10 9.26 -14.61
C PRO A 69 -4.55 9.42 -14.18
N ARG A 70 -4.97 10.67 -13.93
CA ARG A 70 -6.31 10.98 -13.39
C ARG A 70 -7.42 10.52 -14.30
N GLU A 71 -7.16 10.52 -15.61
CA GLU A 71 -8.11 10.05 -16.62
C GLU A 71 -8.41 8.55 -16.51
N TRP A 72 -7.56 7.76 -15.83
CA TRP A 72 -7.80 6.32 -15.64
C TRP A 72 -8.66 6.03 -14.42
N ASP A 73 -8.93 7.01 -13.57
CA ASP A 73 -9.80 6.84 -12.41
C ASP A 73 -11.25 7.26 -12.73
N PRO A 74 -12.18 6.31 -12.85
CA PRO A 74 -13.59 6.62 -13.04
C PRO A 74 -14.30 7.12 -11.77
N VAL A 75 -13.74 6.89 -10.58
CA VAL A 75 -14.38 7.15 -9.28
C VAL A 75 -14.57 8.65 -9.04
N ASN A 76 -13.58 9.47 -9.40
CA ASN A 76 -13.54 10.87 -9.00
C ASN A 76 -14.27 11.83 -9.95
N TYR A 77 -14.75 11.33 -11.11
CA TYR A 77 -15.38 12.19 -12.12
C TYR A 77 -16.64 11.61 -12.78
N GLY A 78 -17.03 10.37 -12.45
CA GLY A 78 -18.17 9.68 -13.07
C GLY A 78 -18.04 9.55 -14.60
N ALA A 79 -16.85 9.82 -15.13
CA ALA A 79 -16.55 9.77 -16.55
C ALA A 79 -16.16 8.33 -16.91
N PRO A 80 -16.60 7.82 -18.07
CA PRO A 80 -16.14 6.52 -18.53
C PRO A 80 -14.62 6.56 -18.73
N PRO A 81 -13.92 5.42 -18.53
CA PRO A 81 -12.49 5.37 -18.73
C PRO A 81 -12.15 5.74 -20.19
N PRO A 82 -10.91 6.18 -20.48
CA PRO A 82 -10.55 6.74 -21.79
C PRO A 82 -10.74 5.75 -22.93
N ARG A 83 -10.70 4.45 -22.61
CA ARG A 83 -10.89 3.37 -23.56
C ARG A 83 -11.66 2.22 -22.90
N MET A 84 -12.68 1.71 -23.60
CA MET A 84 -13.27 0.42 -23.26
C MET A 84 -12.46 -0.72 -23.92
N PRO A 85 -12.16 -1.82 -23.20
CA PRO A 85 -11.50 -2.98 -23.78
C PRO A 85 -12.39 -3.66 -24.83
N THR A 86 -11.76 -4.29 -25.82
CA THR A 86 -12.46 -5.16 -26.77
C THR A 86 -12.81 -6.50 -26.14
N ALA A 87 -13.74 -7.26 -26.73
CA ALA A 87 -14.06 -8.63 -26.26
C ALA A 87 -12.80 -9.53 -26.24
N GLU A 88 -11.94 -9.42 -27.25
CA GLU A 88 -10.67 -10.14 -27.31
C GLU A 88 -9.72 -9.74 -26.16
N GLU A 89 -9.60 -8.45 -25.86
CA GLU A 89 -8.77 -7.97 -24.74
C GLU A 89 -9.32 -8.46 -23.39
N ILE A 90 -10.64 -8.49 -23.22
CA ILE A 90 -11.27 -9.06 -22.02
C ILE A 90 -10.93 -10.55 -21.92
N ASP A 91 -11.13 -11.32 -22.99
CA ASP A 91 -11.01 -12.79 -22.96
C ASP A 91 -9.56 -13.26 -22.83
N THR A 92 -8.59 -12.49 -23.34
CA THR A 92 -7.18 -12.91 -23.41
C THR A 92 -6.27 -12.22 -22.40
N VAL A 93 -6.59 -10.97 -22.02
CA VAL A 93 -5.72 -10.15 -21.15
C VAL A 93 -6.25 -10.10 -19.73
N LEU A 94 -7.53 -9.71 -19.59
CA LEU A 94 -8.09 -9.30 -18.29
C LEU A 94 -8.77 -10.43 -17.53
N ARG A 95 -9.71 -11.15 -18.15
CA ARG A 95 -10.48 -12.24 -17.50
C ARG A 95 -9.60 -13.40 -17.00
N PRO A 96 -8.54 -13.82 -17.71
CA PRO A 96 -7.66 -14.87 -17.19
C PRO A 96 -6.93 -14.51 -15.90
N TRP A 97 -6.85 -13.23 -15.54
CA TRP A 97 -6.10 -12.74 -14.39
C TRP A 97 -6.96 -12.52 -13.15
N ARG A 98 -8.17 -11.98 -13.31
CA ARG A 98 -9.06 -11.69 -12.17
C ARG A 98 -10.49 -12.11 -12.48
N SER A 99 -11.14 -12.68 -11.48
CA SER A 99 -12.58 -12.88 -11.48
C SER A 99 -13.33 -11.57 -11.23
N ASP A 100 -14.64 -11.57 -11.43
CA ASP A 100 -15.47 -10.40 -11.14
C ASP A 100 -15.49 -10.07 -9.64
N GLU A 101 -15.39 -11.08 -8.75
CA GLU A 101 -15.30 -10.89 -7.30
C GLU A 101 -14.02 -10.13 -6.90
N LEU A 102 -12.85 -10.55 -7.41
CA LEU A 102 -11.59 -9.84 -7.14
C LEU A 102 -11.61 -8.41 -7.68
N ARG A 103 -12.25 -8.19 -8.83
CA ARG A 103 -12.38 -6.85 -9.42
C ARG A 103 -13.29 -5.97 -8.58
N GLN A 104 -14.33 -6.54 -8.00
CA GLN A 104 -15.19 -5.84 -7.06
C GLN A 104 -14.43 -5.45 -5.77
N GLN A 105 -13.62 -6.35 -5.21
CA GLN A 105 -12.76 -6.02 -4.07
C GLN A 105 -11.74 -4.93 -4.43
N ALA A 106 -11.06 -5.05 -5.58
CA ALA A 106 -10.10 -4.06 -6.06
C ALA A 106 -10.74 -2.67 -6.26
N TRP A 107 -11.97 -2.63 -6.77
CA TRP A 107 -12.75 -1.40 -6.87
C TRP A 107 -12.99 -0.77 -5.51
N GLN A 108 -13.45 -1.57 -4.54
CA GLN A 108 -13.73 -1.07 -3.21
C GLN A 108 -12.45 -0.61 -2.48
N ILE A 109 -11.31 -1.28 -2.68
CA ILE A 109 -10.00 -0.85 -2.15
C ILE A 109 -9.65 0.53 -2.72
N LEU A 110 -9.85 0.74 -4.03
CA LEU A 110 -9.59 2.02 -4.68
C LEU A 110 -10.51 3.13 -4.17
N GLU A 111 -11.82 2.87 -4.00
CA GLU A 111 -12.80 3.86 -3.55
C GLU A 111 -12.74 4.18 -2.06
N SER A 112 -12.54 3.17 -1.23
CA SER A 112 -12.55 3.31 0.24
C SER A 112 -11.31 4.05 0.75
N GLY A 113 -10.33 4.30 -0.13
CA GLY A 113 -9.06 4.91 0.17
C GLY A 113 -8.26 4.00 1.10
N ASN A 114 -8.47 4.17 2.41
CA ASN A 114 -7.79 3.45 3.48
C ASN A 114 -8.67 3.32 4.75
N ALA A 115 -10.00 3.25 4.58
CA ALA A 115 -10.97 3.20 5.68
C ALA A 115 -10.80 2.00 6.64
N ALA A 116 -10.13 0.95 6.19
CA ALA A 116 -9.71 -0.20 7.00
C ALA A 116 -8.38 -0.74 6.45
N PRO A 117 -7.55 -1.40 7.28
CA PRO A 117 -6.37 -2.11 6.80
C PRO A 117 -6.77 -3.25 5.87
N ILE A 118 -5.89 -3.62 4.95
CA ILE A 118 -6.03 -4.92 4.27
C ILE A 118 -5.59 -6.02 5.24
N LEU A 119 -6.44 -7.02 5.46
CA LEU A 119 -6.08 -8.25 6.16
C LEU A 119 -5.74 -9.32 5.13
N LEU A 120 -4.47 -9.63 4.97
CA LEU A 120 -3.96 -10.62 4.03
C LEU A 120 -3.58 -11.90 4.78
N ARG A 121 -4.20 -13.03 4.44
CA ARG A 121 -3.75 -14.33 4.93
C ARG A 121 -2.79 -14.96 3.93
N THR A 122 -1.57 -15.25 4.39
CA THR A 122 -0.53 -15.87 3.56
C THR A 122 -0.18 -17.29 3.97
N HIS A 123 -0.74 -17.79 5.08
CA HIS A 123 -0.55 -19.15 5.55
C HIS A 123 -1.90 -19.82 5.83
N TYR A 124 -2.06 -21.04 5.32
CA TYR A 124 -3.30 -21.80 5.39
C TYR A 124 -3.05 -23.15 6.06
N ASP A 125 -3.59 -23.30 7.27
CA ASP A 125 -3.72 -24.57 7.96
C ASP A 125 -5.21 -24.89 8.20
N PRO A 126 -5.58 -26.17 8.46
CA PRO A 126 -6.98 -26.58 8.61
C PRO A 126 -7.71 -26.02 9.84
N GLU A 127 -7.00 -25.53 10.85
CA GLU A 127 -7.59 -24.98 12.09
C GLU A 127 -7.64 -23.44 12.04
N GLY A 128 -6.98 -22.83 11.07
CA GLY A 128 -6.83 -21.38 10.94
C GLY A 128 -8.08 -20.67 10.41
N ASP A 129 -9.04 -21.40 9.82
CA ASP A 129 -10.27 -20.79 9.31
C ASP A 129 -11.14 -20.23 10.45
N GLU A 130 -11.30 -20.98 11.54
CA GLU A 130 -12.04 -20.52 12.74
C GLU A 130 -11.36 -19.30 13.36
N LYS A 131 -10.02 -19.30 13.43
CA LYS A 131 -9.26 -18.15 13.92
C LYS A 131 -9.41 -16.92 13.03
N MET A 132 -9.41 -17.10 11.72
CA MET A 132 -9.64 -16.00 10.78
C MET A 132 -11.03 -15.38 10.98
N GLU A 133 -12.08 -16.21 11.15
CA GLU A 133 -13.43 -15.72 11.45
C GLU A 133 -13.47 -14.94 12.77
N GLU A 134 -12.78 -15.44 13.81
CA GLU A 134 -12.63 -14.76 15.09
C GLU A 134 -11.96 -13.39 14.94
N TRP A 135 -10.81 -13.32 14.26
CA TRP A 135 -10.06 -12.07 14.07
C TRP A 135 -10.82 -11.06 13.21
N ILE A 136 -11.53 -11.53 12.18
CA ILE A 136 -12.38 -10.68 11.34
C ILE A 136 -13.55 -10.09 12.14
N GLY A 137 -14.16 -10.90 13.00
CA GLY A 137 -15.28 -10.49 13.85
C GLY A 137 -14.88 -9.79 15.15
N ALA A 138 -13.58 -9.62 15.42
CA ALA A 138 -13.11 -9.04 16.67
C ALA A 138 -13.48 -7.56 16.79
N SER A 139 -13.37 -6.79 15.72
CA SER A 139 -13.69 -5.36 15.67
C SER A 139 -14.89 -5.12 14.75
N GLU A 140 -15.94 -4.47 15.27
CA GLU A 140 -17.12 -4.11 14.46
C GLU A 140 -16.73 -3.14 13.33
N GLU A 141 -15.77 -2.24 13.58
CA GLU A 141 -15.23 -1.34 12.57
C GLU A 141 -14.61 -2.12 11.39
N PHE A 142 -13.88 -3.20 11.69
CA PHE A 142 -13.27 -4.03 10.66
C PHE A 142 -14.26 -5.01 10.00
N GLU A 143 -15.10 -5.68 10.77
CA GLU A 143 -16.07 -6.68 10.27
C GLU A 143 -16.96 -6.09 9.16
N ASN A 144 -17.38 -4.84 9.34
CA ASN A 144 -18.18 -4.11 8.35
C ASN A 144 -17.47 -3.93 6.99
N GLN A 145 -16.14 -3.92 6.99
CA GLN A 145 -15.26 -3.74 5.81
C GLN A 145 -14.64 -5.05 5.32
N ALA A 146 -14.71 -6.12 6.09
CA ALA A 146 -13.99 -7.37 5.84
C ALA A 146 -14.31 -8.00 4.46
N TRP A 147 -15.50 -7.78 3.92
CA TRP A 147 -15.90 -8.32 2.61
C TRP A 147 -14.99 -7.88 1.46
N TRP A 148 -14.38 -6.68 1.55
CA TRP A 148 -13.39 -6.21 0.58
C TRP A 148 -11.97 -6.15 1.15
N ALA A 149 -11.83 -5.92 2.46
CA ALA A 149 -10.54 -5.74 3.10
C ALA A 149 -9.83 -7.06 3.44
N CYS A 150 -10.56 -8.17 3.53
CA CYS A 150 -9.99 -9.48 3.82
C CYS A 150 -9.65 -10.25 2.53
N LEU A 151 -8.37 -10.58 2.36
CA LEU A 151 -7.83 -11.38 1.26
C LEU A 151 -7.45 -12.77 1.81
N ASN A 152 -8.39 -13.71 1.73
CA ASN A 152 -8.35 -15.03 2.38
C ASN A 152 -8.79 -16.17 1.44
N ASP A 153 -8.17 -16.25 0.26
CA ASP A 153 -8.34 -17.35 -0.69
C ASP A 153 -7.00 -18.09 -0.85
N PRO A 154 -6.90 -19.37 -0.44
CA PRO A 154 -5.66 -20.15 -0.51
C PRO A 154 -5.15 -20.33 -1.95
N ALA A 155 -6.05 -20.38 -2.94
CA ALA A 155 -5.64 -20.54 -4.33
C ALA A 155 -4.91 -19.30 -4.89
N LEU A 156 -5.10 -18.15 -4.24
CA LEU A 156 -4.59 -16.86 -4.68
C LEU A 156 -3.48 -16.33 -3.78
N PHE A 157 -3.62 -16.47 -2.46
CA PHE A 157 -2.81 -15.72 -1.49
C PHE A 157 -1.90 -16.59 -0.62
N ASP A 158 -1.80 -17.91 -0.87
CA ASP A 158 -0.84 -18.78 -0.18
C ASP A 158 0.61 -18.49 -0.63
N PHE A 159 1.16 -17.42 -0.09
CA PHE A 159 2.49 -16.90 -0.43
C PHE A 159 3.57 -17.27 0.59
N GLY A 160 3.19 -17.84 1.74
CA GLY A 160 4.09 -17.98 2.87
C GLY A 160 4.64 -16.61 3.30
N SER A 161 5.97 -16.46 3.30
CA SER A 161 6.63 -15.21 3.68
C SER A 161 6.60 -14.12 2.59
N ASP A 162 6.30 -14.47 1.33
CA ASP A 162 6.37 -13.55 0.19
C ASP A 162 5.07 -12.77 -0.03
N TRP A 163 4.60 -12.10 1.03
CA TRP A 163 3.33 -11.38 1.05
C TRP A 163 3.22 -10.30 -0.04
N GLN A 164 4.35 -9.76 -0.52
CA GLN A 164 4.39 -8.74 -1.58
C GLN A 164 3.79 -9.24 -2.91
N ARG A 165 3.67 -10.55 -3.10
CA ARG A 165 2.96 -11.13 -4.25
C ARG A 165 1.49 -10.74 -4.32
N VAL A 166 0.89 -10.23 -3.24
CA VAL A 166 -0.45 -9.64 -3.26
C VAL A 166 -0.57 -8.56 -4.33
N TYR A 167 0.50 -7.79 -4.59
CA TYR A 167 0.51 -6.74 -5.61
C TYR A 167 0.50 -7.26 -7.05
N ASP A 168 0.79 -8.54 -7.27
CA ASP A 168 0.66 -9.16 -8.59
C ASP A 168 -0.81 -9.53 -8.89
N ILE A 169 -1.66 -9.59 -7.86
CA ILE A 169 -3.09 -9.92 -7.95
C ILE A 169 -3.94 -8.66 -7.77
N VAL A 170 -3.69 -7.89 -6.70
CA VAL A 170 -4.43 -6.68 -6.29
C VAL A 170 -3.45 -5.50 -6.06
N PRO A 171 -2.78 -4.96 -7.11
CA PRO A 171 -1.97 -3.74 -7.07
C PRO A 171 -2.65 -2.52 -6.43
N GLU A 172 -3.97 -2.49 -6.36
CA GLU A 172 -4.77 -1.45 -5.72
C GLU A 172 -4.45 -1.34 -4.21
N VAL A 173 -3.97 -2.41 -3.57
CA VAL A 173 -3.49 -2.42 -2.18
C VAL A 173 -2.34 -1.42 -1.95
N ALA A 174 -1.57 -1.07 -2.98
CA ALA A 174 -0.53 -0.05 -2.87
C ALA A 174 -1.10 1.38 -2.80
N GLY A 175 -2.39 1.56 -3.12
CA GLY A 175 -3.15 2.82 -3.12
C GLY A 175 -2.58 3.92 -4.05
N PRO A 176 -3.38 4.89 -4.51
CA PRO A 176 -2.91 6.26 -4.49
C PRO A 176 -2.89 6.78 -3.05
N VAL A 177 -1.97 7.68 -2.70
CA VAL A 177 -1.98 8.30 -1.35
C VAL A 177 -3.24 9.16 -1.22
N GLY A 178 -4.08 8.83 -0.24
CA GLY A 178 -5.28 9.62 0.08
C GLY A 178 -4.96 11.10 0.23
N GLY A 179 -5.72 11.97 -0.43
CA GLY A 179 -5.51 13.43 -0.39
C GLY A 179 -4.40 13.98 -1.29
N ALA A 180 -3.46 13.16 -1.81
CA ALA A 180 -2.35 13.62 -2.68
C ALA A 180 -2.67 13.56 -4.19
N GLY A 181 -3.91 13.21 -4.56
CA GLY A 181 -4.39 13.29 -5.94
C GLY A 181 -3.62 12.38 -6.91
N TYR A 182 -3.72 11.07 -6.69
CA TYR A 182 -3.16 9.99 -7.53
C TYR A 182 -1.65 9.77 -7.49
N ARG A 183 -0.93 10.57 -6.71
CA ARG A 183 0.49 10.35 -6.46
C ARG A 183 0.72 9.19 -5.50
N ARG A 184 1.80 8.44 -5.72
CA ARG A 184 2.30 7.41 -4.79
C ARG A 184 3.04 8.02 -3.59
N TYR A 185 3.44 9.28 -3.68
CA TYR A 185 4.13 9.96 -2.60
C TYR A 185 3.39 11.21 -2.16
N PRO A 186 3.51 11.59 -0.87
CA PRO A 186 3.03 12.88 -0.40
C PRO A 186 3.70 14.03 -1.17
N ALA A 187 3.05 15.19 -1.18
CA ALA A 187 3.63 16.39 -1.77
C ALA A 187 4.93 16.78 -1.04
N SER A 188 5.95 17.22 -1.80
CA SER A 188 7.27 17.56 -1.27
C SER A 188 7.18 18.61 -0.15
N GLU A 189 6.25 19.56 -0.28
CA GLU A 189 6.03 20.63 0.70
C GLU A 189 5.57 20.08 2.06
N ILE A 190 4.75 19.01 2.06
CA ILE A 190 4.30 18.34 3.28
C ILE A 190 5.48 17.63 3.94
N VAL A 191 6.29 16.91 3.14
CA VAL A 191 7.48 16.20 3.66
C VAL A 191 8.50 17.18 4.23
N GLU A 192 8.75 18.31 3.54
CA GLU A 192 9.68 19.35 4.02
C GLU A 192 9.19 19.99 5.34
N MET A 193 7.89 20.23 5.45
CA MET A 193 7.28 20.76 6.68
C MET A 193 7.45 19.77 7.84
N SER A 194 7.08 18.50 7.66
CA SER A 194 7.24 17.46 8.69
C SER A 194 8.72 17.26 9.05
N ARG A 195 9.63 17.30 8.07
CA ARG A 195 11.08 17.20 8.32
C ARG A 195 11.59 18.35 9.19
N THR A 196 11.12 19.57 8.94
CA THR A 196 11.49 20.74 9.72
C THR A 196 10.99 20.65 11.16
N GLN A 197 9.77 20.15 11.35
CA GLN A 197 9.19 19.89 12.67
C GLN A 197 10.01 18.82 13.41
N PHE A 198 10.30 17.69 12.75
CA PHE A 198 11.16 16.63 13.27
C PHE A 198 12.52 17.16 13.73
N LYS A 199 13.24 17.92 12.90
CA LYS A 199 14.56 18.45 13.31
C LYS A 199 14.47 19.37 14.53
N THR A 200 13.38 20.11 14.66
CA THR A 200 13.16 21.01 15.79
C THR A 200 12.83 20.24 17.07
N SER A 201 11.99 19.20 17.01
CA SER A 201 11.67 18.34 18.16
C SER A 201 12.88 17.50 18.56
N PHE A 202 13.57 16.91 17.59
CA PHE A 202 14.76 16.09 17.77
C PHE A 202 15.86 16.83 18.54
N GLY A 203 16.13 18.10 18.20
CA GLY A 203 17.09 18.92 18.96
C GLY A 203 16.73 19.03 20.45
N LYS A 204 15.44 19.28 20.75
CA LYS A 204 14.96 19.36 22.14
C LYS A 204 14.99 18.01 22.84
N ALA A 205 14.64 16.92 22.14
CA ALA A 205 14.66 15.57 22.69
C ALA A 205 16.08 15.18 23.11
N LYS A 206 17.10 15.49 22.28
CA LYS A 206 18.51 15.28 22.65
C LYS A 206 18.93 16.05 23.90
N GLU A 207 18.49 17.30 24.04
CA GLU A 207 18.78 18.13 25.23
C GLU A 207 18.10 17.56 26.49
N ASN A 208 16.88 17.04 26.37
CA ASN A 208 16.10 16.48 27.47
C ASN A 208 16.59 15.09 27.89
N GLU A 209 17.02 14.27 26.94
CA GLU A 209 17.37 12.86 27.15
C GLU A 209 18.77 12.51 26.58
N PRO A 210 19.84 13.18 27.05
CA PRO A 210 21.18 13.04 26.49
C PRO A 210 21.77 11.63 26.71
N ASP A 211 21.35 10.93 27.76
CA ASP A 211 21.81 9.57 28.05
C ASP A 211 21.23 8.55 27.05
N ARG A 212 19.92 8.61 26.77
CA ARG A 212 19.28 7.78 25.73
C ARG A 212 19.85 8.05 24.35
N TRP A 213 20.10 9.33 24.04
CA TRP A 213 20.77 9.72 22.80
C TRP A 213 22.14 9.06 22.64
N ARG A 214 22.94 9.00 23.71
CA ARG A 214 24.30 8.42 23.68
C ARG A 214 24.31 6.89 23.65
N GLU A 215 23.27 6.25 24.16
CA GLU A 215 23.13 4.80 24.18
C GLU A 215 22.96 4.22 22.76
N ASP A 216 21.98 4.73 22.01
CA ASP A 216 21.76 4.36 20.62
C ASP A 216 21.22 5.54 19.80
N ARG A 217 22.15 6.23 19.13
CA ARG A 217 21.84 7.41 18.31
C ARG A 217 20.91 7.10 17.16
N HIS A 218 21.04 5.93 16.54
CA HIS A 218 20.23 5.58 15.37
C HIS A 218 18.81 5.24 15.79
N ARG A 219 18.65 4.41 16.83
CA ARG A 219 17.33 4.10 17.38
C ARG A 219 16.63 5.35 17.91
N PHE A 220 17.38 6.25 18.56
CA PHE A 220 16.84 7.52 19.05
C PHE A 220 16.28 8.37 17.89
N VAL A 221 17.04 8.54 16.80
CA VAL A 221 16.53 9.22 15.59
C VAL A 221 15.26 8.57 15.07
N GLU A 222 15.26 7.24 14.95
CA GLU A 222 14.13 6.48 14.38
C GLU A 222 12.85 6.59 15.21
N LEU A 223 12.97 6.67 16.54
CA LEU A 223 11.85 6.91 17.44
C LEU A 223 11.34 8.36 17.33
N GLU A 224 12.24 9.34 17.37
CA GLU A 224 11.89 10.76 17.27
C GLU A 224 11.35 11.14 15.88
N ALA A 225 11.65 10.36 14.85
CA ALA A 225 11.18 10.56 13.48
C ALA A 225 9.82 9.91 13.17
N ALA A 226 9.10 9.38 14.17
CA ALA A 226 7.84 8.66 13.99
C ALA A 226 6.83 9.44 13.13
N ASP A 227 6.56 10.71 13.44
CA ASP A 227 5.63 11.57 12.70
C ASP A 227 6.07 11.81 11.24
N LEU A 228 7.39 11.93 11.02
CA LEU A 228 7.95 12.11 9.69
C LEU A 228 7.83 10.81 8.86
N LEU A 229 8.03 9.65 9.48
CA LEU A 229 7.81 8.35 8.85
C LEU A 229 6.34 8.12 8.53
N ARG A 230 5.43 8.51 9.43
CA ARG A 230 3.98 8.46 9.18
C ARG A 230 3.55 9.33 8.01
N THR A 231 4.17 10.50 7.86
CA THR A 231 3.90 11.44 6.77
C THR A 231 4.11 10.80 5.39
N VAL A 232 5.08 9.89 5.28
CA VAL A 232 5.41 9.20 4.01
C VAL A 232 4.72 7.85 3.84
N ALA A 233 3.98 7.39 4.86
CA ALA A 233 3.18 6.17 4.77
C ALA A 233 1.94 6.39 3.88
N ALA A 234 1.78 5.51 2.90
CA ALA A 234 0.69 5.51 1.93
C ALA A 234 -0.39 4.47 2.26
N ALA A 235 0.02 3.35 2.86
CA ALA A 235 -0.84 2.22 3.16
C ALA A 235 -0.39 1.51 4.43
N TYR A 236 -1.30 0.69 4.98
CA TYR A 236 -1.06 -0.19 6.10
C TYR A 236 -1.78 -1.53 5.88
N ILE A 237 -1.11 -2.63 6.21
CA ILE A 237 -1.57 -4.00 5.95
C ILE A 237 -1.36 -4.84 7.20
N LEU A 238 -2.35 -5.64 7.55
CA LEU A 238 -2.26 -6.72 8.52
C LEU A 238 -2.02 -8.03 7.76
N VAL A 239 -0.97 -8.76 8.12
CA VAL A 239 -0.67 -10.07 7.52
C VAL A 239 -0.85 -11.15 8.58
N ALA A 240 -1.76 -12.10 8.28
CA ALA A 240 -1.88 -13.37 8.98
C ALA A 240 -0.94 -14.38 8.31
N ASP A 241 0.31 -14.36 8.76
CA ASP A 241 1.35 -15.30 8.33
C ASP A 241 1.45 -16.50 9.28
N GLN A 242 2.38 -17.41 9.01
CA GLN A 242 2.56 -18.61 9.83
C GLN A 242 2.80 -18.27 11.31
N GLU A 243 3.60 -17.24 11.60
CA GLU A 243 3.90 -16.83 12.97
C GLU A 243 2.65 -16.33 13.70
N THR A 244 1.72 -15.65 13.01
CA THR A 244 0.43 -15.25 13.60
C THR A 244 -0.33 -16.44 14.17
N PHE A 245 -0.40 -17.55 13.44
CA PHE A 245 -1.10 -18.76 13.91
C PHE A 245 -0.35 -19.47 15.04
N GLU A 246 0.99 -19.48 15.00
CA GLU A 246 1.87 -20.09 16.02
C GLU A 246 1.88 -19.33 17.35
N THR A 247 1.81 -18.00 17.29
CA THR A 247 1.80 -17.09 18.46
C THR A 247 0.42 -16.87 19.06
N GLY A 248 -0.63 -17.38 18.41
CA GLY A 248 -1.99 -17.33 18.94
C GLY A 248 -2.75 -16.04 18.61
N GLY A 249 -2.39 -15.33 17.55
CA GLY A 249 -3.15 -14.16 17.07
C GLY A 249 -2.36 -12.87 16.92
N GLN A 250 -1.02 -12.92 16.88
CA GLN A 250 -0.22 -11.72 16.65
C GLN A 250 -0.06 -11.43 15.15
N LEU A 251 -0.94 -10.58 14.63
CA LEU A 251 -0.93 -10.14 13.24
C LEU A 251 0.31 -9.28 12.98
N ARG A 252 0.91 -9.46 11.80
CA ARG A 252 2.01 -8.62 11.35
C ARG A 252 1.46 -7.33 10.76
N LEU A 253 1.65 -6.21 11.44
CA LEU A 253 1.26 -4.89 10.97
C LEU A 253 2.42 -4.24 10.20
N LEU A 254 2.15 -3.86 8.95
CA LEU A 254 3.09 -3.21 8.05
C LEU A 254 2.60 -1.82 7.69
N TYR A 255 3.45 -0.81 7.86
CA TYR A 255 3.28 0.52 7.28
C TYR A 255 4.18 0.65 6.05
N LEU A 256 3.60 1.10 4.94
CA LEU A 256 4.22 1.05 3.62
C LEU A 256 4.20 2.42 2.96
N ASP A 257 5.26 2.76 2.23
CA ASP A 257 5.24 3.88 1.31
C ASP A 257 4.49 3.52 0.01
N GLY A 258 4.23 4.50 -0.88
CA GLY A 258 3.52 4.20 -2.12
C GLY A 258 4.33 3.46 -3.19
N LYS A 259 5.56 3.03 -2.88
CA LYS A 259 6.33 2.09 -3.70
C LYS A 259 6.46 0.71 -3.04
N ARG A 260 5.68 0.45 -1.99
CA ARG A 260 5.61 -0.81 -1.23
C ARG A 260 6.84 -1.09 -0.36
N ASN A 261 7.68 -0.08 -0.13
CA ASN A 261 8.78 -0.22 0.81
C ASN A 261 8.20 -0.23 2.23
N VAL A 262 8.67 -1.17 3.04
CA VAL A 262 8.33 -1.21 4.46
C VAL A 262 8.97 -0.01 5.15
N ILE A 263 8.14 0.89 5.66
CA ILE A 263 8.56 1.97 6.55
C ILE A 263 8.76 1.39 7.94
N ARG A 264 7.76 0.64 8.40
CA ARG A 264 7.73 0.06 9.74
C ARG A 264 6.98 -1.26 9.74
N GLU A 265 7.43 -2.14 10.62
CA GLU A 265 6.81 -3.43 10.88
C GLU A 265 6.70 -3.67 12.38
N THR A 266 5.56 -4.19 12.84
CA THR A 266 5.36 -4.64 14.22
C THR A 266 4.39 -5.83 14.26
N ARG A 267 4.24 -6.43 15.44
CA ARG A 267 3.22 -7.44 15.72
C ARG A 267 2.16 -6.82 16.61
N VAL A 268 0.88 -7.09 16.33
CA VAL A 268 -0.26 -6.57 17.08
C VAL A 268 -1.25 -7.70 17.38
N GLU A 269 -1.88 -7.65 18.54
CA GLU A 269 -2.91 -8.61 18.91
C GLU A 269 -4.15 -8.45 18.00
N ALA A 270 -4.74 -9.58 17.60
CA ALA A 270 -5.95 -9.62 16.78
C ALA A 270 -7.24 -9.48 17.62
N ASP A 271 -7.23 -8.58 18.61
CA ASP A 271 -8.38 -8.28 19.47
C ASP A 271 -9.10 -7.01 19.04
N ALA A 272 -10.34 -6.86 19.53
CA ALA A 272 -11.23 -5.75 19.21
C ALA A 272 -10.58 -4.37 19.41
N GLN A 273 -9.95 -4.16 20.56
CA GLN A 273 -9.41 -2.87 20.96
C GLN A 273 -8.21 -2.52 20.08
N THR A 274 -7.27 -3.45 19.94
CA THR A 274 -6.04 -3.24 19.17
C THR A 274 -6.33 -2.95 17.70
N ILE A 275 -7.24 -3.69 17.07
CA ILE A 275 -7.62 -3.47 15.66
C ILE A 275 -8.32 -2.12 15.48
N THR A 276 -9.26 -1.77 16.38
CA THR A 276 -9.93 -0.47 16.33
C THR A 276 -8.95 0.68 16.55
N ASP A 277 -7.98 0.55 17.47
CA ASP A 277 -6.94 1.57 17.67
C ASP A 277 -6.08 1.76 16.43
N VAL A 278 -5.63 0.67 15.78
CA VAL A 278 -4.88 0.74 14.51
C VAL A 278 -5.65 1.48 13.42
N ILE A 279 -6.97 1.23 13.29
CA ILE A 279 -7.84 1.92 12.32
C ILE A 279 -7.96 3.41 12.67
N MET A 280 -8.26 3.73 13.93
CA MET A 280 -8.50 5.10 14.38
C MET A 280 -7.23 5.94 14.32
N ASP A 281 -6.07 5.37 14.64
CA ASP A 281 -4.79 6.05 14.54
C ASP A 281 -4.42 6.35 13.10
N TRP A 282 -4.71 5.42 12.19
CA TRP A 282 -4.57 5.68 10.77
C TRP A 282 -5.46 6.85 10.33
N ASP A 283 -6.75 6.84 10.68
CA ASP A 283 -7.73 7.86 10.29
C ASP A 283 -7.39 9.26 10.86
N GLN A 284 -7.02 9.33 12.14
CA GLN A 284 -6.71 10.59 12.82
C GLN A 284 -5.29 11.11 12.52
N LEU A 285 -4.52 10.41 11.70
CA LEU A 285 -3.09 10.67 11.47
C LEU A 285 -2.28 10.66 12.79
N ASN A 286 -2.73 9.88 13.77
CA ASN A 286 -2.05 9.71 15.04
C ASN A 286 -1.04 8.55 14.95
N LEU A 287 -0.14 8.53 15.92
CA LEU A 287 0.79 7.43 16.13
C LEU A 287 0.65 6.94 17.57
N PRO A 288 0.18 5.70 17.78
CA PRO A 288 0.14 5.14 19.12
C PRO A 288 1.60 4.93 19.58
N PRO A 289 2.05 5.62 20.64
CA PRO A 289 3.46 5.61 21.03
C PRO A 289 4.02 4.20 21.20
N ASP A 290 3.22 3.29 21.77
CA ASP A 290 3.63 1.92 22.09
C ASP A 290 3.92 1.09 20.82
N LEU A 291 3.05 1.17 19.79
CA LEU A 291 3.33 0.51 18.51
C LEU A 291 4.56 1.12 17.82
N TRP A 292 4.87 2.39 18.12
CA TRP A 292 6.04 3.11 17.60
C TRP A 292 7.34 2.84 18.35
N GLU A 293 7.27 2.37 19.58
CA GLU A 293 8.44 1.96 20.37
C GLU A 293 8.82 0.50 20.16
N GLU A 294 7.85 -0.40 19.93
CA GLU A 294 8.10 -1.85 19.88
C GLU A 294 8.44 -2.38 18.46
N GLY A 295 7.96 -1.71 17.43
CA GLY A 295 8.22 -2.06 16.02
C GLY A 295 9.62 -1.75 15.49
N THR A 296 9.92 -2.38 14.36
CA THR A 296 11.19 -2.28 13.62
C THR A 296 11.04 -1.39 12.39
N ILE A 297 12.02 -0.50 12.16
CA ILE A 297 12.09 0.30 10.94
C ILE A 297 12.63 -0.56 9.79
N GLY A 298 11.95 -0.48 8.64
CA GLY A 298 12.37 -1.20 7.45
C GLY A 298 13.74 -0.72 6.96
N ASP A 299 14.55 -1.64 6.43
CA ASP A 299 15.99 -1.41 6.19
C ASP A 299 16.30 -0.16 5.35
N ARG A 300 15.46 0.15 4.37
CA ARG A 300 15.63 1.35 3.51
C ARG A 300 15.35 2.66 4.25
N TYR A 301 14.48 2.64 5.25
CA TYR A 301 14.07 3.80 6.05
C TYR A 301 14.89 3.99 7.33
N ARG A 302 15.75 3.03 7.69
CA ARG A 302 16.73 3.23 8.78
C ARG A 302 17.59 4.46 8.52
N VAL A 303 18.18 5.03 9.58
CA VAL A 303 19.07 6.21 9.46
C VAL A 303 20.17 6.02 8.41
N THR A 304 20.69 4.79 8.31
CA THR A 304 21.73 4.40 7.35
C THR A 304 21.21 3.98 5.99
N GLY A 305 19.89 3.77 5.87
CA GLY A 305 19.21 3.37 4.64
C GLY A 305 19.25 4.46 3.56
N ASP A 306 18.96 4.09 2.32
CA ASP A 306 18.92 5.03 1.21
C ASP A 306 17.74 6.00 1.33
N LEU A 307 16.52 5.49 1.57
CA LEU A 307 15.33 6.32 1.75
C LEU A 307 15.36 7.09 3.08
N GLY A 308 15.86 6.50 4.16
CA GLY A 308 16.01 7.17 5.45
C GLY A 308 16.94 8.37 5.38
N ARG A 309 18.10 8.23 4.71
CA ARG A 309 19.02 9.37 4.50
C ARG A 309 18.37 10.50 3.70
N GLU A 310 17.61 10.18 2.66
CA GLU A 310 16.88 11.17 1.85
C GLU A 310 15.76 11.84 2.64
N LEU A 311 15.06 11.07 3.49
CA LEU A 311 13.93 11.54 4.30
C LEU A 311 14.39 12.44 5.44
N TYR A 312 15.34 11.98 6.27
CA TYR A 312 15.75 12.69 7.48
C TYR A 312 16.67 13.88 7.18
N GLN A 313 17.53 13.75 6.17
CA GLN A 313 18.53 14.76 5.77
C GLN A 313 19.34 15.31 6.95
N LEU A 314 19.72 14.43 7.89
CA LEU A 314 20.50 14.81 9.07
C LEU A 314 21.91 15.20 8.66
N SER A 315 22.33 16.38 9.09
CA SER A 315 23.69 16.87 8.93
C SER A 315 24.59 16.40 10.07
N GLU A 316 25.90 16.56 9.92
CA GLU A 316 26.86 16.35 11.02
C GLU A 316 26.53 17.20 12.26
N ALA A 317 26.00 18.41 12.05
CA ALA A 317 25.55 19.27 13.15
C ALA A 317 24.32 18.71 13.86
N ASP A 318 23.38 18.12 13.11
CA ASP A 318 22.21 17.47 13.69
C ASP A 318 22.62 16.23 14.52
N MET A 319 23.66 15.51 14.10
CA MET A 319 24.17 14.30 14.77
C MET A 319 25.21 14.58 15.87
N ALA A 320 25.55 15.85 16.13
CA ALA A 320 26.45 16.22 17.20
C ALA A 320 25.77 16.06 18.58
N ASP A 321 26.59 15.84 19.61
CA ASP A 321 26.11 15.85 20.99
C ASP A 321 25.56 17.24 21.36
N PRO A 322 24.50 17.30 22.19
CA PRO A 322 23.86 18.54 22.61
C PRO A 322 24.78 19.49 23.40
#